data_AF-A0A8H3QYW6-F1
#
_entry.id   AF-A0A8H3QYW6-F1
#
_cell.length_a   1.000
_cell.length_b   1.000
_cell.length_c   1.000
_cell.angle_alpha   90.00
_cell.angle_beta   90.00
_cell.angle_gamma   90.00
#
_symmetry.space_group_name_H-M   'P 1'
#
loop_
_entity.id
_entity.type
_entity.pdbx_description
1 polymer ?
#
loop_
_entity_poly.entity_id
_entity_poly.type
_entity_poly.pdbx_seq_one_letter_code
_entity_poly.pdbx_strand_id
1 'polypeptide(L)'
;MPLDGTARRSKLIIENNGKIVQVPNDSGRQNVRAKIALEGRDIFEWDVIIEKTCTYAWVGICATENFNYEIFAGDQPTGWVLGSNGSCANSSKGIDYCPSFGDGARITVHLDMNKRTCAFTVNGKKYPEVSAWNNLPSKLYPVVSLRYPGCF
;
A
#
# COMPACT_ATOMS: atom_id res chain seq x y z
N MET A 1 3.98 11.40 2.97
CA MET A 1 4.55 11.75 1.65
C MET A 1 3.42 12.18 0.72
N PRO A 2 3.64 13.06 -0.28
CA PRO A 2 2.58 13.46 -1.21
C PRO A 2 2.29 12.38 -2.28
N LEU A 3 1.00 12.12 -2.50
CA LEU A 3 0.45 11.24 -3.53
C LEU A 3 0.56 11.84 -4.94
N ASP A 4 0.65 10.98 -5.95
CA ASP A 4 0.70 11.40 -7.35
C ASP A 4 -0.70 11.55 -7.94
N GLY A 5 -1.13 12.79 -8.16
CA GLY A 5 -2.41 13.11 -8.81
C GLY A 5 -2.54 12.65 -10.26
N THR A 6 -1.46 12.21 -10.90
CA THR A 6 -1.47 11.65 -12.27
C THR A 6 -1.35 10.12 -12.29
N ALA A 7 -0.88 9.50 -11.21
CA ALA A 7 -0.73 8.04 -11.09
C ALA A 7 -1.87 7.44 -10.25
N ARG A 8 -3.09 7.62 -10.75
CA ARG A 8 -4.34 7.19 -10.11
C ARG A 8 -5.40 6.89 -11.15
N ARG A 9 -6.44 6.16 -10.75
CA ARG A 9 -7.72 6.22 -11.47
C ARG A 9 -8.37 7.58 -11.22
N SER A 10 -9.01 8.13 -12.25
CA SER A 10 -9.49 9.52 -12.31
C SER A 10 -10.46 9.98 -11.22
N LYS A 11 -10.99 9.07 -10.39
CA LYS A 11 -12.02 9.38 -9.38
C LYS A 11 -11.48 9.55 -7.96
N LEU A 12 -10.21 9.26 -7.64
CA LEU A 12 -9.71 9.46 -6.27
C LEU A 12 -9.67 10.95 -5.92
N ILE A 13 -10.21 11.32 -4.77
CA ILE A 13 -10.06 12.67 -4.22
C ILE A 13 -8.75 12.66 -3.43
N ILE A 14 -7.85 13.58 -3.76
CA ILE A 14 -6.56 13.74 -3.09
C ILE A 14 -6.55 15.11 -2.44
N GLU A 15 -6.48 15.13 -1.10
CA GLU A 15 -6.57 16.35 -0.30
C GLU A 15 -5.31 16.55 0.55
N ASN A 16 -5.26 17.67 1.28
CA ASN A 16 -4.19 18.01 2.21
C ASN A 16 -2.78 17.91 1.58
N ASN A 17 -2.58 18.55 0.43
CA ASN A 17 -1.32 18.53 -0.34
C ASN A 17 -0.84 17.12 -0.72
N GLY A 18 -1.78 16.21 -1.02
CA GLY A 18 -1.41 14.85 -1.42
C GLY A 18 -1.32 13.87 -0.27
N LYS A 19 -1.85 14.17 0.90
CA LYS A 19 -1.70 13.31 2.09
C LYS A 19 -2.92 12.46 2.40
N ILE A 20 -4.10 12.91 1.98
CA ILE A 20 -5.36 12.18 2.19
C ILE A 20 -5.82 11.64 0.85
N VAL A 21 -6.28 10.39 0.81
CA VAL A 21 -6.95 9.79 -0.34
C VAL A 21 -8.30 9.22 0.04
N GLN A 22 -9.32 9.71 -0.66
CA GLN A 22 -10.69 9.26 -0.49
C GLN A 22 -11.27 8.74 -1.81
N VAL A 23 -12.08 7.69 -1.71
CA VAL A 23 -12.83 7.11 -2.82
C VAL A 23 -14.26 7.66 -2.81
N PRO A 24 -14.72 8.38 -3.86
CA PRO A 24 -16.09 8.86 -3.93
C PRO A 24 -17.09 7.71 -4.16
N ASN A 25 -18.37 7.94 -3.85
CA ASN A 25 -19.44 6.94 -4.01
C ASN A 25 -19.42 6.28 -5.40
N ASP A 26 -19.69 4.98 -5.42
CA ASP A 26 -19.88 4.18 -6.65
C ASP A 26 -18.64 4.07 -7.57
N SER A 27 -17.45 4.11 -6.96
CA SER A 27 -16.21 3.82 -7.67
C SER A 27 -15.68 2.43 -7.32
N GLY A 28 -15.36 1.67 -8.36
CA GLY A 28 -14.73 0.37 -8.25
C GLY A 28 -13.33 0.43 -7.63
N ARG A 29 -12.59 -0.67 -7.74
CA ARG A 29 -11.22 -0.82 -7.19
C ARG A 29 -10.29 0.27 -7.71
N GLN A 30 -9.54 0.94 -6.83
CA GLN A 30 -8.63 2.02 -7.20
C GLN A 30 -7.30 1.91 -6.45
N ASN A 31 -6.22 2.24 -7.16
CA ASN A 31 -4.89 2.39 -6.59
C ASN A 31 -4.41 3.83 -6.73
N VAL A 32 -3.62 4.28 -5.77
CA VAL A 32 -2.77 5.47 -5.90
C VAL A 32 -1.40 5.16 -5.33
N ARG A 33 -0.37 5.68 -5.99
CA ARG A 33 1.00 5.65 -5.47
C ARG A 33 1.49 7.04 -5.11
N ALA A 34 2.48 7.10 -4.24
CA ALA A 34 3.21 8.34 -3.98
C ALA A 34 4.10 8.74 -5.17
N LYS A 35 4.41 10.04 -5.25
CA LYS A 35 5.33 10.57 -6.29
C LYS A 35 6.77 10.14 -6.07
N ILE A 36 7.15 9.91 -4.81
CA ILE A 36 8.52 9.66 -4.39
C ILE A 36 8.92 8.24 -4.77
N ALA A 37 9.95 8.11 -5.60
CA ALA A 37 10.61 6.85 -5.87
C ALA A 37 11.46 6.44 -4.66
N LEU A 38 11.34 5.18 -4.26
CA LEU A 38 12.20 4.51 -3.30
C LEU A 38 13.19 3.70 -4.11
N GLU A 39 14.45 4.12 -4.15
CA GLU A 39 15.52 3.52 -4.92
C GLU A 39 16.86 3.65 -4.18
N GLY A 40 17.91 3.01 -4.69
CA GLY A 40 19.22 3.01 -4.03
C GLY A 40 19.36 1.95 -2.93
N ARG A 41 20.17 2.25 -1.91
CA ARG A 41 20.61 1.34 -0.83
C ARG A 41 20.26 1.92 0.54
N ASP A 42 19.02 2.37 0.68
CA ASP A 42 18.52 3.01 1.90
C ASP A 42 17.41 2.20 2.58
N ILE A 43 17.08 2.61 3.79
CA ILE A 43 15.93 2.12 4.55
C ILE A 43 14.88 3.23 4.56
N PHE A 44 13.65 2.88 4.16
CA PHE A 44 12.54 3.81 4.07
C PHE A 44 11.44 3.41 5.04
N GLU A 45 10.88 4.39 5.73
CA GLU A 45 9.74 4.20 6.62
C GLU A 45 8.70 5.30 6.38
N TRP A 46 7.43 4.92 6.38
CA TRP A 46 6.32 5.86 6.37
C TRP A 46 5.10 5.27 7.05
N ASP A 47 4.28 6.17 7.60
CA ASP A 47 3.00 5.81 8.19
C ASP A 47 1.85 6.01 7.18
N VAL A 48 0.87 5.14 7.28
CA VAL A 48 -0.46 5.27 6.68
C VAL A 48 -1.48 5.12 7.80
N ILE A 49 -2.45 6.03 7.86
CA ILE A 49 -3.54 6.01 8.84
C ILE A 49 -4.80 5.59 8.09
N ILE A 50 -5.53 4.60 8.60
CA ILE A 50 -6.84 4.26 8.03
C ILE A 50 -7.88 5.11 8.71
N GLU A 51 -8.28 6.21 8.09
CA GLU A 51 -9.36 7.05 8.64
C GLU A 51 -10.70 6.31 8.58
N LYS A 52 -10.94 5.55 7.50
CA LYS A 52 -12.12 4.72 7.34
C LYS A 52 -11.79 3.47 6.54
N THR A 53 -12.02 2.30 7.13
CA THR A 53 -11.72 1.03 6.49
C THR A 53 -12.78 0.67 5.46
N CYS A 54 -12.38 -0.16 4.50
CA CYS A 54 -13.28 -0.84 3.59
C CYS A 54 -12.91 -2.32 3.51
N THR A 55 -13.70 -3.11 2.79
CA THR A 55 -13.42 -4.56 2.60
C THR A 55 -12.06 -4.84 1.97
N TYR A 56 -11.43 -3.85 1.33
CA TYR A 56 -10.16 -4.00 0.63
C TYR A 56 -9.27 -2.76 0.87
N ALA A 57 -8.92 -2.49 2.13
CA ALA A 57 -7.94 -1.46 2.45
C ALA A 57 -6.55 -2.08 2.47
N TRP A 58 -5.71 -1.72 1.48
CA TRP A 58 -4.38 -2.29 1.28
C TRP A 58 -3.31 -1.20 1.30
N VAL A 59 -2.19 -1.48 1.98
CA VAL A 59 -1.05 -0.56 2.14
C VAL A 59 0.24 -1.28 1.80
N GLY A 60 1.14 -0.68 1.03
CA GLY A 60 2.46 -1.25 0.79
C GLY A 60 3.23 -0.55 -0.31
N ILE A 61 3.83 -1.33 -1.21
CA ILE A 61 4.69 -0.85 -2.29
C ILE A 61 4.29 -1.40 -3.65
N CYS A 62 4.60 -0.67 -4.72
CA CYS A 62 4.49 -1.16 -6.09
C CYS A 62 5.69 -0.78 -6.97
N ALA A 63 5.88 -1.57 -8.03
CA ALA A 63 6.72 -1.18 -9.16
C ALA A 63 5.96 -0.18 -10.07
N THR A 64 6.67 0.57 -10.91
CA THR A 64 6.02 1.42 -11.93
C THR A 64 5.80 0.70 -13.25
N GLU A 65 6.76 -0.11 -13.68
CA GLU A 65 6.64 -0.85 -14.94
C GLU A 65 5.48 -1.85 -14.86
N ASN A 66 4.55 -1.76 -15.80
CA ASN A 66 3.37 -2.63 -15.92
C ASN A 66 2.39 -2.61 -14.72
N PHE A 67 2.46 -1.60 -13.85
CA PHE A 67 1.49 -1.46 -12.76
C PHE A 67 0.15 -0.94 -13.28
N ASN A 68 -0.91 -1.71 -13.06
CA ASN A 68 -2.25 -1.37 -13.49
C ASN A 68 -3.02 -0.72 -12.33
N TYR A 69 -3.40 0.55 -12.48
CA TYR A 69 -4.12 1.32 -11.46
C TYR A 69 -5.59 0.89 -11.28
N GLU A 70 -6.12 0.01 -12.15
CA GLU A 70 -7.49 -0.49 -12.10
C GLU A 70 -7.62 -1.88 -11.44
N ILE A 71 -6.51 -2.59 -11.24
CA ILE A 71 -6.46 -3.92 -10.60
C ILE A 71 -5.90 -3.75 -9.19
N PHE A 72 -6.44 -4.42 -8.15
CA PHE A 72 -5.90 -4.28 -6.79
C PHE A 72 -4.40 -4.54 -6.76
N ALA A 73 -3.66 -3.76 -5.98
CA ALA A 73 -2.20 -3.89 -5.87
C ALA A 73 -1.77 -5.32 -5.51
N GLY A 74 -2.49 -5.99 -4.60
CA GLY A 74 -2.18 -7.37 -4.22
C GLY A 74 -2.54 -8.43 -5.26
N ASP A 75 -3.43 -8.13 -6.20
CA ASP A 75 -3.85 -9.07 -7.26
C ASP A 75 -2.79 -9.17 -8.37
N GLN A 76 -1.96 -8.13 -8.54
CA GLN A 76 -0.93 -8.05 -9.58
C GLN A 76 0.47 -8.39 -9.04
N PRO A 77 1.38 -8.91 -9.89
CA PRO A 77 2.74 -9.25 -9.48
C PRO A 77 3.60 -8.02 -9.15
N THR A 78 3.16 -6.84 -9.57
CA THR A 78 3.85 -5.56 -9.40
C THR A 78 3.48 -4.82 -8.12
N GLY A 79 2.62 -5.40 -7.26
CA GLY A 79 2.26 -4.83 -5.96
C GLY A 79 2.48 -5.80 -4.80
N TRP A 80 2.98 -5.27 -3.69
CA TRP A 80 3.23 -6.00 -2.46
C TRP A 80 2.59 -5.22 -1.31
N VAL A 81 1.50 -5.73 -0.77
CA VAL A 81 0.64 -4.97 0.13
C VAL A 81 0.15 -5.80 1.32
N LEU A 82 -0.08 -5.13 2.44
CA LEU A 82 -0.78 -5.64 3.61
C LEU A 82 -2.24 -5.17 3.57
N GLY A 83 -3.18 -6.11 3.70
CA GLY A 83 -4.61 -5.84 3.76
C GLY A 83 -5.13 -5.69 5.19
N SER A 84 -6.21 -4.93 5.36
CA SER A 84 -6.91 -4.76 6.65
C SER A 84 -7.47 -6.06 7.22
N ASN A 85 -7.60 -7.11 6.42
CA ASN A 85 -7.92 -8.46 6.86
C ASN A 85 -6.75 -9.17 7.56
N GLY A 86 -5.56 -8.57 7.57
CA GLY A 86 -4.37 -9.12 8.22
C GLY A 86 -3.45 -9.93 7.31
N SER A 87 -3.77 -10.04 6.01
CA SER A 87 -2.98 -10.81 5.06
C SER A 87 -2.04 -9.93 4.23
N CYS A 88 -0.81 -10.40 4.00
CA CYS A 88 0.06 -9.84 2.96
C CYS A 88 -0.28 -10.47 1.60
N ALA A 89 -0.28 -9.69 0.53
CA ALA A 89 -0.63 -10.14 -0.82
C ALA A 89 0.37 -9.67 -1.88
N ASN A 90 0.67 -10.57 -2.82
CA ASN A 90 1.36 -10.30 -4.09
C ASN A 90 0.91 -11.31 -5.14
N SER A 91 0.64 -10.87 -6.38
CA SER A 91 0.24 -11.76 -7.48
C SER A 91 -0.97 -12.67 -7.16
N SER A 92 -1.99 -12.13 -6.49
CA SER A 92 -3.19 -12.85 -6.02
C SER A 92 -2.92 -13.95 -4.98
N LYS A 93 -1.70 -14.04 -4.43
CA LYS A 93 -1.34 -14.95 -3.35
C LYS A 93 -1.37 -14.21 -2.02
N GLY A 94 -2.30 -14.58 -1.16
CA GLY A 94 -2.41 -14.08 0.21
C GLY A 94 -1.69 -15.00 1.20
N ILE A 95 -1.03 -14.41 2.20
CA ILE A 95 -0.48 -15.12 3.36
C ILE A 95 -0.95 -14.43 4.64
N ASP A 96 -1.28 -15.21 5.66
CA ASP A 96 -1.60 -14.67 6.98
C ASP A 96 -0.36 -14.05 7.60
N TYR A 97 -0.49 -12.83 8.11
CA TYR A 97 0.65 -12.05 8.57
C TYR A 97 0.41 -11.43 9.95
N CYS A 98 -0.76 -10.83 10.14
CA CYS A 98 -1.17 -10.22 11.41
C CYS A 98 -2.68 -10.37 11.62
N PRO A 99 -3.22 -10.09 12.82
CA PRO A 99 -4.66 -9.93 13.02
C PRO A 99 -5.22 -8.79 12.17
N SER A 100 -6.51 -8.84 11.88
CA SER A 100 -7.20 -7.78 11.16
C SER A 100 -7.20 -6.45 11.92
N PHE A 101 -7.31 -5.35 11.18
CA PHE A 101 -7.31 -3.99 11.67
C PHE A 101 -8.28 -3.12 10.86
N GLY A 102 -8.62 -1.93 11.38
CA GLY A 102 -9.70 -1.11 10.83
C GLY A 102 -9.50 0.38 11.05
N ASP A 103 -10.60 1.09 11.21
CA ASP A 103 -10.63 2.53 11.45
C ASP A 103 -9.69 2.95 12.59
N GLY A 104 -8.95 4.04 12.38
CA GLY A 104 -7.93 4.55 13.29
C GLY A 104 -6.62 3.78 13.31
N ALA A 105 -6.50 2.67 12.57
CA ALA A 105 -5.26 1.90 12.54
C ALA A 105 -4.12 2.71 11.92
N ARG A 106 -2.96 2.69 12.57
CA ARG A 106 -1.70 3.22 12.02
C ARG A 106 -0.83 2.06 11.56
N ILE A 107 -0.50 2.07 10.27
CA ILE A 107 0.40 1.11 9.63
C ILE A 107 1.69 1.84 9.29
N THR A 108 2.80 1.41 9.90
CA THR A 108 4.14 1.82 9.45
C THR A 108 4.66 0.77 8.48
N VAL A 109 5.04 1.18 7.28
CA VAL A 109 5.73 0.33 6.31
C VAL A 109 7.23 0.49 6.51
N HIS A 110 7.95 -0.63 6.60
CA HIS A 110 9.40 -0.68 6.73
C HIS A 110 9.99 -1.34 5.48
N LEU A 111 10.64 -0.57 4.62
CA LEU A 111 11.28 -1.08 3.41
C LEU A 111 12.81 -1.00 3.55
N ASP A 112 13.49 -2.14 3.51
CA ASP A 112 14.95 -2.22 3.46
C ASP A 112 15.39 -2.54 2.03
N MET A 113 15.92 -1.54 1.31
CA MET A 113 16.37 -1.71 -0.07
C MET A 113 17.75 -2.36 -0.17
N ASN A 114 18.50 -2.47 0.93
CA ASN A 114 19.74 -3.24 0.97
C ASN A 114 19.44 -4.73 0.94
N LYS A 115 18.49 -5.17 1.78
CA LYS A 115 18.09 -6.59 1.88
C LYS A 115 16.98 -6.98 0.91
N ARG A 116 16.30 -6.00 0.30
CA ARG A 116 15.10 -6.20 -0.52
C ARG A 116 13.96 -6.83 0.27
N THR A 117 13.76 -6.38 1.51
CA THR A 117 12.73 -6.88 2.41
C THR A 117 11.73 -5.80 2.79
N CYS A 118 10.51 -6.21 3.14
CA CYS A 118 9.48 -5.34 3.66
C CYS A 118 8.89 -5.95 4.93
N ALA A 119 8.57 -5.11 5.91
CA ALA A 119 7.85 -5.48 7.13
C ALA A 119 6.83 -4.39 7.48
N PHE A 120 5.93 -4.68 8.40
CA PHE A 120 4.92 -3.73 8.86
C PHE A 120 4.86 -3.64 10.39
N THR A 121 4.59 -2.45 10.89
CA THR A 121 4.10 -2.23 12.25
C THR A 121 2.63 -1.85 12.18
N VAL A 122 1.78 -2.57 12.92
CA VAL A 122 0.35 -2.27 13.02
C VAL A 122 0.03 -1.90 14.46
N ASN A 123 -0.47 -0.69 14.67
CA ASN A 123 -0.83 -0.16 16.01
C ASN A 123 0.29 -0.33 17.04
N GLY A 124 1.54 -0.10 16.63
CA GLY A 124 2.73 -0.17 17.49
C GLY A 124 3.32 -1.57 17.65
N LYS A 125 2.68 -2.62 17.13
CA LYS A 125 3.26 -3.97 17.10
C LYS A 125 3.99 -4.20 15.77
N LYS A 126 5.32 -4.34 15.83
CA LYS A 126 6.15 -4.70 14.67
C LYS A 126 6.03 -6.19 14.38
N TYR A 127 5.83 -6.52 13.11
CA TYR A 127 5.78 -7.89 12.60
C TYR A 127 7.08 -8.23 11.84
N PRO A 128 7.41 -9.52 11.66
CA PRO A 128 8.60 -9.96 10.93
C PRO A 128 8.60 -9.50 9.47
N GLU A 129 9.75 -9.59 8.80
CA GLU A 129 9.80 -9.41 7.34
C GLU A 129 8.88 -10.39 6.63
N VAL A 130 8.23 -9.94 5.54
CA VAL A 130 7.36 -10.78 4.72
C VAL A 130 8.21 -11.72 3.89
N SER A 131 8.51 -12.91 4.43
CA SER A 131 9.44 -13.88 3.84
C SER A 131 9.08 -14.36 2.43
N ALA A 132 7.80 -14.27 2.04
CA ALA A 132 7.34 -14.62 0.70
C ALA A 132 7.73 -13.59 -0.38
N TRP A 133 8.16 -12.39 -0.01
CA TRP A 133 8.50 -11.31 -0.93
C TRP A 133 10.02 -11.25 -1.14
N ASN A 134 10.54 -12.11 -2.01
CA ASN A 134 11.98 -12.29 -2.24
C ASN A 134 12.49 -11.65 -3.55
N ASN A 135 11.64 -10.91 -4.25
CA ASN A 135 11.88 -10.40 -5.60
C ASN A 135 11.56 -8.91 -5.76
N LEU A 136 11.70 -8.12 -4.68
CA LEU A 136 11.42 -6.69 -4.72
C LEU A 136 12.34 -5.97 -5.73
N PRO A 137 11.78 -5.21 -6.72
CA PRO A 137 12.56 -4.48 -7.72
C PRO A 137 13.47 -3.39 -7.15
N SER A 138 14.40 -2.90 -8.00
CA SER A 138 15.35 -1.85 -7.66
C SER A 138 14.71 -0.49 -7.36
N LYS A 139 13.53 -0.24 -7.93
CA LYS A 139 12.77 1.01 -7.83
C LYS A 139 11.31 0.71 -7.47
N LEU A 140 10.86 1.28 -6.36
CA LEU A 140 9.56 1.04 -5.76
C LEU A 140 8.88 2.36 -5.38
N TYR A 141 7.58 2.29 -5.12
CA TYR A 141 6.79 3.45 -4.70
C TYR A 141 5.82 3.02 -3.60
N PRO A 142 5.59 3.87 -2.57
CA PRO A 142 4.46 3.67 -1.67
C PRO A 142 3.16 3.60 -2.47
N VAL A 143 2.30 2.64 -2.14
CA VAL A 143 1.00 2.46 -2.78
C VAL A 143 -0.07 2.17 -1.73
N VAL A 144 -1.26 2.69 -1.98
CA VAL A 144 -2.47 2.24 -1.29
C VAL A 144 -3.51 1.82 -2.32
N SER A 145 -4.30 0.81 -1.96
CA SER A 145 -5.38 0.30 -2.78
C SER A 145 -6.64 0.20 -1.95
N LEU A 146 -7.74 0.73 -2.48
CA LEU A 146 -9.00 0.86 -1.75
C LEU A 146 -10.20 0.85 -2.69
N ARG A 147 -11.37 0.66 -2.07
CA ARG A 147 -12.68 0.89 -2.68
C ARG A 147 -13.54 1.70 -1.73
N TYR A 148 -14.66 2.22 -2.21
CA TYR A 148 -15.65 2.86 -1.35
C TYR A 148 -16.08 1.89 -0.20
N PRO A 149 -16.22 2.35 1.05
CA PRO A 149 -16.08 3.74 1.57
C PRO A 149 -14.69 4.09 2.12
N GLY A 150 -13.62 3.44 1.66
CA GLY A 150 -12.28 3.56 2.22
C GLY A 150 -11.68 4.97 2.15
N CYS A 151 -10.94 5.34 3.18
CA CYS A 151 -10.19 6.59 3.31
C CYS A 151 -8.86 6.33 4.05
N PHE A 152 -7.76 6.88 3.51
CA PHE A 152 -6.41 6.82 4.09
C PHE A 152 -5.78 8.21 4.19
#